data_AF-A0A1V4CD89-F1
#
_entry.id   AF-A0A1V4CD89-F1
#
_cell.length_a   1.000
_cell.length_b   1.000
_cell.length_c   1.000
_cell.angle_alpha   90.00
_cell.angle_beta   90.00
_cell.angle_gamma   90.00
#
_symmetry.space_group_name_H-M   'P 1'
#
loop_
_entity.id
_entity.type
_entity.pdbx_description
1 polymer ?
#
loop_
_entity_poly.entity_id
_entity_poly.type
_entity_poly.pdbx_seq_one_letter_code
_entity_poly.pdbx_strand_id
1 'polypeptide(L)' 'MTQQTGFIVGKVEFRPGDGALMRIPKGPVEIETTRLEATLSWVEGETHGAAAMPLTDFKRYVTKGAIALP' A
#
# COMPACT_ATOMS: atom_id res chain seq x y z
N MET A 1 13.35 3.90 -9.57
CA MET A 1 12.17 3.20 -9.04
C MET A 1 12.66 1.94 -8.37
N THR A 2 12.06 1.56 -7.26
CA THR A 2 12.40 0.32 -6.54
C THR A 2 11.14 -0.51 -6.41
N GLN A 3 11.25 -1.80 -6.69
CA GLN A 3 10.16 -2.75 -6.54
C GLN A 3 10.54 -3.79 -5.49
N GLN A 4 9.61 -4.10 -4.60
CA GLN A 4 9.76 -5.10 -3.56
C GLN A 4 8.39 -5.67 -3.17
N THR A 5 8.39 -6.78 -2.44
CA THR A 5 7.19 -7.31 -1.79
C THR A 5 7.15 -6.91 -0.33
N GLY A 6 5.96 -6.96 0.25
CA GLY A 6 5.73 -6.75 1.68
C GLY A 6 4.40 -7.36 2.11
N PHE A 7 3.97 -7.04 3.33
CA PHE A 7 2.70 -7.49 3.88
C PHE A 7 1.92 -6.36 4.53
N ILE A 8 0.64 -6.26 4.21
CA ILE A 8 -0.32 -5.45 4.96
C ILE A 8 -0.71 -6.26 6.22
N VAL A 9 -0.28 -5.78 7.38
CA VAL A 9 -0.51 -6.45 8.67
C VAL A 9 -1.50 -5.67 9.55
N GLY A 10 -1.55 -4.34 9.37
CA GLY A 10 -2.40 -3.41 10.11
C GLY A 10 -3.37 -2.65 9.22
N LYS A 11 -3.94 -1.56 9.75
CA LYS A 11 -4.89 -0.71 9.02
C LYS A 11 -4.13 0.21 8.06
N VAL A 12 -4.30 -0.02 6.76
CA VAL A 12 -3.80 0.86 5.70
C VAL A 12 -4.99 1.35 4.90
N GLU A 13 -5.12 2.67 4.77
CA GLU A 13 -6.21 3.32 4.06
C GLU A 13 -5.67 4.19 2.93
N PHE A 14 -6.43 4.25 1.85
CA PHE A 14 -6.15 5.08 0.67
C PHE A 14 -7.44 5.72 0.16
N ARG A 15 -7.30 6.74 -0.67
CA ARG A 15 -8.44 7.43 -1.29
C ARG A 15 -8.31 7.39 -2.81
N PRO A 16 -9.23 6.72 -3.54
CA PRO A 16 -9.25 6.77 -5.00
C PRO A 16 -9.87 8.10 -5.46
N GLY A 17 -9.05 9.00 -6.02
CA GLY A 17 -9.51 10.33 -6.43
C GLY A 17 -10.17 11.08 -5.26
N ASP A 18 -11.37 11.63 -5.49
CA ASP A 18 -12.19 12.31 -4.46
C ASP A 18 -13.16 11.37 -3.72
N GLY A 19 -13.03 10.05 -3.94
CA GLY A 19 -13.91 9.04 -3.36
C GLY A 19 -13.76 8.89 -1.84
N ALA A 20 -14.49 7.95 -1.25
CA ALA A 20 -14.37 7.63 0.18
C ALA A 20 -12.99 7.03 0.52
N LEU A 21 -12.59 7.11 1.80
CA LEU A 21 -11.44 6.36 2.29
C LEU A 21 -11.75 4.86 2.22
N MET A 22 -10.89 4.11 1.55
CA MET A 22 -10.97 2.66 1.41
C MET A 22 -9.80 1.99 2.13
N ARG A 23 -9.99 0.73 2.52
CA ARG A 23 -8.94 -0.07 3.18
C ARG A 23 -8.28 -0.99 2.18
N ILE A 24 -6.97 -1.17 2.33
CA ILE A 24 -6.24 -2.23 1.67
C ILE A 24 -6.40 -3.51 2.51
N PRO A 25 -6.77 -4.65 1.92
CA PRO A 25 -6.86 -5.93 2.62
C PRO A 25 -5.53 -6.33 3.27
N LYS A 26 -5.61 -7.09 4.36
CA LYS A 26 -4.42 -7.71 4.95
C LYS A 26 -3.90 -8.81 4.03
N GLY A 27 -2.58 -8.95 3.93
CA GLY A 27 -1.95 -9.97 3.11
C GLY A 27 -0.75 -9.48 2.31
N PRO A 28 -0.26 -10.31 1.37
CA PRO A 28 0.84 -9.97 0.49
C PRO A 28 0.52 -8.73 -0.35
N VAL A 29 1.51 -7.87 -0.56
CA VAL A 29 1.39 -6.69 -1.40
C VAL A 29 2.67 -6.48 -2.20
N GLU A 30 2.52 -6.14 -3.47
CA GLU A 30 3.61 -5.63 -4.29
C GLU A 30 3.74 -4.14 -4.08
N ILE A 31 4.97 -3.66 -3.91
CA ILE A 31 5.28 -2.29 -3.55
C ILE A 31 6.24 -1.73 -4.60
N GLU A 32 5.79 -0.73 -5.33
CA GLU A 32 6.65 0.07 -6.19
C GLU A 32 6.82 1.46 -5.58
N THR A 33 8.07 1.93 -5.47
CA THR A 33 8.37 3.26 -4.95
C THR A 33 9.14 4.11 -5.96
N THR A 34 8.74 5.37 -6.03
CA THR A 34 9.49 6.44 -6.69
C THR A 34 10.13 7.34 -5.64
N ARG A 35 10.68 8.50 -6.04
CA ARG A 35 11.16 9.50 -5.08
C ARG A 35 10.03 10.17 -4.30
N LEU A 36 8.80 10.14 -4.81
CA LEU A 36 7.67 10.91 -4.29
C LEU A 36 6.49 10.05 -3.86
N GLU A 37 6.34 8.85 -4.43
CA GLU A 37 5.14 8.03 -4.28
C GLU A 37 5.47 6.57 -4.01
N ALA A 38 4.48 5.87 -3.45
CA ALA A 38 4.44 4.42 -3.36
C ALA A 38 3.13 3.93 -3.97
N THR A 39 3.21 2.90 -4.80
CA THR A 39 2.07 2.15 -5.34
C THR A 39 2.05 0.78 -4.69
N LEU A 40 0.91 0.45 -4.09
CA LEU A 40 0.63 -0.84 -3.47
C LEU A 40 -0.34 -1.62 -4.35
N SER A 41 0.03 -2.82 -4.79
CA SER A 41 -0.80 -3.69 -5.63
C SER A 41 -1.05 -5.02 -4.93
N TRP A 42 -2.28 -5.50 -4.96
CA TRP A 42 -2.68 -6.74 -4.30
C TRP A 42 -3.75 -7.50 -5.09
N VAL A 43 -3.95 -8.76 -4.72
CA VAL A 43 -5.01 -9.62 -5.26
C VAL A 43 -5.94 -10.03 -4.12
N GLU A 44 -7.25 -9.85 -4.33
CA GLU A 44 -8.31 -10.28 -3.43
C GLU A 44 -9.35 -11.10 -4.23
N GLY A 45 -9.25 -12.43 -4.14
CA GLY A 45 -10.02 -13.33 -5.00
C GLY A 45 -9.65 -13.11 -6.47
N GLU A 46 -10.64 -12.77 -7.29
CA GLU A 46 -10.44 -12.43 -8.72
C GLU A 46 -10.19 -10.93 -8.95
N THR A 47 -10.17 -10.11 -7.89
CA THR A 47 -10.00 -8.66 -7.99
C THR A 47 -8.55 -8.26 -7.81
N HIS A 48 -8.03 -7.47 -8.76
CA HIS A 48 -6.74 -6.79 -8.61
C HIS A 48 -6.97 -5.37 -8.09
N GLY A 49 -6.37 -5.06 -6.95
CA GLY A 49 -6.40 -3.74 -6.34
C GLY A 49 -5.07 -3.01 -6.50
N ALA A 50 -5.14 -1.68 -6.62
CA ALA A 50 -3.97 -0.81 -6.61
C ALA A 50 -4.27 0.49 -5.86
N ALA A 51 -3.30 0.98 -5.10
CA ALA A 51 -3.39 2.22 -4.36
C ALA A 51 -2.06 2.98 -4.46
N ALA A 52 -2.11 4.19 -5.03
CA ALA A 52 -1.02 5.14 -4.97
C ALA A 52 -1.16 6.05 -3.75
N MET A 53 -0.05 6.35 -3.08
CA MET A 53 0.01 7.30 -1.96
C MET A 53 1.36 8.02 -1.93
N PRO A 54 1.45 9.20 -1.28
CA PRO A 54 2.74 9.84 -1.04
C PRO A 54 3.71 8.90 -0.32
N LEU A 55 4.99 8.95 -0.70
CA LEU A 55 6.04 8.12 -0.09
C LEU A 55 6.14 8.37 1.42
N THR A 56 5.82 9.57 1.88
CA THR A 56 5.78 9.93 3.31
C THR A 56 4.69 9.16 4.07
N ASP A 57 3.54 8.94 3.43
CA ASP A 57 2.42 8.22 4.05
C ASP A 57 2.70 6.72 4.07
N PHE A 58 3.24 6.18 2.98
CA PHE A 58 3.74 4.81 2.95
C PHE A 58 4.75 4.55 4.08
N LYS A 59 5.78 5.40 4.20
CA LYS A 59 6.78 5.29 5.27
C LYS A 59 6.15 5.37 6.65
N ARG A 60 5.15 6.25 6.84
CA ARG A 60 4.39 6.34 8.10
C ARG A 60 3.70 5.01 8.43
N TYR A 61 3.10 4.33 7.46
CA TYR A 61 2.48 3.02 7.69
C TYR A 61 3.51 1.93 8.01
N VAL A 62 4.69 1.95 7.37
CA VAL A 62 5.81 1.05 7.71
C VAL A 62 6.28 1.31 9.14
N THR A 63 6.53 2.56 9.53
CA THR A 63 6.96 2.92 10.88
C THR A 63 5.92 2.56 11.95
N LYS A 64 4.63 2.66 11.63
CA LYS A 64 3.53 2.22 12.52
C LYS A 64 3.40 0.69 12.60
N GLY A 65 4.17 -0.06 11.81
CA GLY A 65 4.05 -1.51 11.71
C GLY A 65 2.74 -1.95 11.06
N ALA A 66 2.07 -1.10 10.28
CA ALA A 66 0.88 -1.47 9.51
C ALA A 66 1.24 -2.14 8.18
N ILE A 67 2.44 -1.84 7.67
CA ILE A 67 3.07 -2.52 6.53
C ILE A 67 4.40 -3.11 7.02
N ALA A 68 4.57 -4.41 6.83
CA ALA A 68 5.82 -5.10 7.10
C ALA A 68 6.62 -5.23 5.80
N LEU A 69 7.90 -4.83 5.84
CA LEU A 69 8.86 -5.04 4.76
C LEU A 69 9.81 -6.18 5.17
N PRO A 70 10.34 -6.97 4.22
CA PRO A 70 11.37 -7.97 4.48
C PRO A 70 12.67 -7.38 5.05
#